data_AF-A0A151RYT1-F1
#
_entry.id   AF-A0A151RYT1-F1
#
_cell.length_a   1.000
_cell.length_b   1.000
_cell.length_c   1.000
_cell.angle_alpha   90.00
_cell.angle_beta   90.00
_cell.angle_gamma   90.00
#
_symmetry.space_group_name_H-M   'P 1'
#
loop_
_entity.id
_entity.type
_entity.pdbx_description
1 polymer ?
#
loop_
_entity_poly.entity_id
_entity_poly.type
_entity_poly.pdbx_seq_one_letter_code
_entity_poly.pdbx_strand_id
1 'polypeptide(L)'
;MSRIDHFLITIGWLDQWPNLSQRALSRGVSDHCPIILKMEDLDWGPKPFKVLNCWRNEVGFVDFVKNEWRGLKVEGWAGFILKENLRGMKCKLKVWNKEVFGDLNKKINEARKQVTRLDCKGEDSGLTME
;
A
#
# COMPACT_ATOMS: atom_id res chain seq x y z
N MET A 1 -4.78 6.67 27.84
CA MET A 1 -4.33 5.64 26.86
C MET A 1 -2.96 5.15 27.29
N SER A 2 -2.76 3.83 27.37
CA SER A 2 -1.47 3.21 27.70
C SER A 2 -0.61 3.05 26.43
N ARG A 3 0.71 3.22 26.55
CA ARG A 3 1.67 3.01 25.44
C ARG A 3 2.31 1.63 25.59
N ILE A 4 1.75 0.63 24.91
CA ILE A 4 2.13 -0.78 25.08
C ILE A 4 3.26 -1.18 24.13
N ASP A 5 3.27 -0.68 22.90
CA ASP A 5 4.32 -1.03 21.94
C ASP A 5 5.62 -0.25 22.22
N HIS A 6 6.74 -0.96 22.37
CA HIS A 6 8.10 -0.41 22.44
C HIS A 6 9.09 -1.21 21.58
N PHE A 7 10.13 -0.53 21.09
CA PHE A 7 11.31 -1.19 20.52
C PHE A 7 12.43 -1.24 21.56
N LEU A 8 13.09 -2.38 21.69
CA LEU A 8 14.32 -2.52 22.48
C LEU A 8 15.51 -2.44 21.51
N ILE A 9 16.42 -1.50 21.77
CA ILE A 9 17.52 -1.16 20.87
C ILE A 9 18.81 -1.06 21.70
N THR A 10 19.90 -1.63 21.20
CA THR A 10 21.23 -1.51 21.83
C THR A 10 21.95 -0.26 21.34
N ILE A 11 22.93 0.23 22.10
CA ILE A 11 23.72 1.42 21.71
C ILE A 11 24.43 1.17 20.37
N GLY A 12 25.04 -0.01 20.18
CA GLY A 12 25.68 -0.36 18.91
C GLY A 12 24.74 -0.36 17.69
N TRP A 13 23.44 -0.52 17.91
CA TRP A 13 22.43 -0.38 16.86
C TRP A 13 22.20 1.09 16.48
N LEU A 14 22.19 1.99 17.46
CA LEU A 14 22.12 3.43 17.17
C LEU A 14 23.38 3.92 16.45
N ASP A 15 24.55 3.35 16.77
CA ASP A 15 25.81 3.67 16.10
C ASP A 15 25.78 3.24 14.62
N GLN A 16 25.22 2.07 14.31
CA GLN A 16 25.13 1.55 12.95
C GLN A 16 24.02 2.22 12.12
N TRP A 17 22.96 2.71 12.77
CA TRP A 17 21.81 3.35 12.12
C TRP A 17 21.46 4.68 12.81
N PRO A 18 22.27 5.74 12.61
CA PRO A 18 22.10 7.00 13.35
C PRO A 18 20.81 7.76 13.00
N ASN A 19 20.23 7.49 11.83
CA ASN A 19 19.02 8.16 11.33
C ASN A 19 17.74 7.32 11.55
N LEU A 20 17.77 6.44 12.55
CA LEU A 20 16.65 5.60 12.94
C LEU A 20 15.60 6.43 13.67
N SER A 21 14.37 6.48 13.15
CA SER A 21 13.26 7.20 13.75
C SER A 21 12.08 6.27 14.05
N GLN A 22 11.45 6.47 15.21
CA GLN A 22 10.19 5.81 15.56
C GLN A 22 9.01 6.72 15.19
N ARG A 23 7.97 6.14 14.57
CA ARG A 23 6.72 6.84 14.28
C ARG A 23 5.52 6.01 14.72
N ALA A 24 4.53 6.66 15.32
CA ALA A 24 3.22 6.06 15.54
C ALA A 24 2.39 6.18 14.25
N LEU A 25 1.74 5.08 13.87
CA LEU A 25 0.79 5.03 12.76
C LEU A 25 -0.63 5.31 13.27
N SER A 26 -1.54 5.63 12.36
CA SER A 26 -2.95 5.78 12.72
C SER A 26 -3.52 4.45 13.21
N ARG A 27 -4.38 4.51 14.23
CA ARG A 27 -5.09 3.39 14.87
C ARG A 27 -5.75 2.44 13.84
N GLY A 28 -6.25 2.98 12.74
CA GLY A 28 -6.86 2.18 11.67
C GLY A 28 -8.12 1.47 12.18
N VAL A 29 -8.22 0.15 11.96
CA VAL A 29 -9.30 -0.71 12.49
C VAL A 29 -8.92 -1.44 13.77
N SER A 30 -7.67 -1.26 14.23
CA SER A 30 -7.19 -1.81 15.50
C SER A 30 -7.66 -0.93 16.66
N ASP A 31 -7.71 -1.45 17.87
CA ASP A 31 -7.84 -0.63 19.09
C ASP A 31 -6.50 0.02 19.49
N HIS A 32 -5.37 -0.49 18.96
CA HIS A 32 -4.02 0.02 19.18
C HIS A 32 -3.49 0.91 18.03
N CYS A 33 -2.58 1.83 18.32
CA CYS A 33 -1.82 2.61 17.32
C CYS A 33 -0.48 1.93 17.04
N PRO A 34 -0.30 1.24 15.89
CA PRO A 34 0.95 0.53 15.61
C PRO A 34 2.14 1.50 15.56
N ILE A 35 3.28 1.12 16.11
CA ILE A 35 4.53 1.87 15.93
C ILE A 35 5.41 1.22 14.86
N ILE A 36 6.13 2.07 14.11
CA ILE A 36 7.10 1.62 13.12
C ILE A 36 8.45 2.28 13.40
N LEU A 37 9.51 1.50 13.24
CA LEU A 37 10.88 1.98 13.23
C LEU A 37 11.34 2.10 11.77
N LYS A 38 11.81 3.28 11.37
CA LYS A 38 12.13 3.60 9.99
C LYS A 38 13.48 4.32 9.92
N MET A 39 14.28 4.01 8.91
CA MET A 39 15.34 4.91 8.46
C MET A 39 14.84 5.78 7.32
N GLU A 40 15.04 7.09 7.44
CA GLU A 40 14.53 8.04 6.44
C GLU A 40 15.38 8.08 5.17
N ASP A 41 16.66 7.73 5.27
CA ASP A 41 17.64 7.95 4.18
C ASP A 41 17.95 6.72 3.33
N LEU A 42 17.24 5.60 3.52
CA LEU A 42 17.50 4.39 2.75
C LEU A 42 16.58 4.29 1.52
N ASP A 43 17.13 4.59 0.35
CA ASP A 43 16.50 4.29 -0.94
C ASP A 43 16.68 2.80 -1.26
N TRP A 44 15.60 2.02 -1.09
CA TRP A 44 15.54 0.61 -1.46
C TRP A 44 15.44 0.38 -2.97
N GLY A 45 15.55 1.44 -3.77
CA GLY A 45 15.43 1.43 -5.21
C GLY A 45 13.97 1.46 -5.69
N PRO A 46 13.77 1.26 -7.01
CA PRO A 46 12.45 1.34 -7.60
C PRO A 46 11.47 0.33 -6.98
N LYS A 47 10.33 0.82 -6.50
CA LYS A 47 9.29 -0.05 -5.96
C LYS A 47 8.87 -1.10 -7.00
N PRO A 48 8.86 -2.40 -6.66
CA PRO A 48 8.41 -3.44 -7.57
C PRO A 48 6.94 -3.24 -7.91
N PHE A 49 6.56 -3.63 -9.14
CA PHE A 49 5.16 -3.66 -9.52
C PHE A 49 4.46 -4.79 -8.77
N LYS A 50 3.28 -4.49 -8.20
CA LYS A 50 2.47 -5.46 -7.45
C LYS A 50 1.12 -5.61 -8.13
N VAL A 51 0.67 -6.85 -8.25
CA VAL A 51 -0.71 -7.17 -8.62
C VAL A 51 -1.57 -6.98 -7.37
N LEU A 52 -2.69 -6.28 -7.50
CA LEU A 52 -3.61 -6.06 -6.39
C LEU A 52 -4.66 -7.17 -6.35
N ASN A 53 -4.92 -7.71 -5.15
CA ASN A 53 -5.91 -8.77 -4.98
C ASN A 53 -7.32 -8.34 -5.41
N CYS A 54 -7.66 -7.05 -5.24
CA CYS A 54 -8.95 -6.52 -5.68
C CYS A 54 -9.16 -6.62 -7.19
N TRP A 55 -8.10 -6.62 -8.00
CA TRP A 55 -8.22 -6.76 -9.45
C TRP A 55 -8.82 -8.10 -9.85
N ARG A 56 -8.48 -9.18 -9.13
CA ARG A 56 -9.01 -10.52 -9.42
C ARG A 56 -10.54 -10.59 -9.29
N ASN A 57 -11.11 -9.79 -8.39
CA ASN A 57 -12.54 -9.78 -8.11
C ASN A 57 -13.31 -8.82 -9.02
N GLU A 58 -12.61 -8.04 -9.82
CA GLU A 58 -13.21 -7.07 -10.72
C GLU A 58 -13.73 -7.73 -11.99
N VAL A 59 -14.92 -7.32 -12.43
CA VAL A 59 -15.55 -7.87 -13.62
C VAL A 59 -14.70 -7.52 -14.84
N GLY A 60 -14.41 -8.53 -15.66
CA GLY A 60 -13.64 -8.35 -16.89
C GLY A 60 -12.12 -8.29 -16.70
N PHE A 61 -11.58 -8.36 -15.48
CA PHE A 61 -10.11 -8.38 -15.28
C PHE A 61 -9.42 -9.53 -15.99
N VAL A 62 -9.96 -10.75 -15.89
CA VAL A 62 -9.38 -11.94 -16.52
C VAL A 62 -9.38 -11.81 -18.05
N ASP A 63 -10.48 -11.30 -18.62
CA ASP A 63 -10.61 -11.12 -20.07
C ASP A 63 -9.68 -10.00 -20.57
N PHE A 64 -9.59 -8.89 -19.83
CA PHE A 64 -8.61 -7.83 -20.08
C PHE A 64 -7.19 -8.39 -20.15
N VAL A 65 -6.77 -9.15 -19.12
CA VAL A 65 -5.41 -9.72 -19.07
C VAL A 65 -5.17 -10.65 -20.25
N LYS A 66 -6.12 -11.54 -20.58
CA LYS A 66 -5.99 -12.47 -21.71
C LYS A 66 -5.88 -11.74 -23.05
N ASN A 67 -6.71 -10.71 -23.27
CA ASN A 67 -6.75 -9.96 -24.51
C ASN A 67 -5.47 -9.15 -24.71
N GLU A 68 -5.05 -8.41 -23.69
CA GLU A 68 -3.80 -7.63 -23.75
C GLU A 68 -2.58 -8.54 -23.90
N TRP A 69 -2.52 -9.67 -23.18
CA TRP A 69 -1.41 -10.61 -23.29
C TRP A 69 -1.27 -11.17 -24.71
N ARG A 70 -2.38 -11.56 -25.34
CA ARG A 70 -2.39 -12.06 -26.74
C ARG A 70 -2.05 -10.97 -27.75
N GLY A 71 -2.35 -9.71 -27.44
CA GLY A 71 -2.03 -8.56 -28.29
C GLY A 71 -0.54 -8.18 -28.27
N LEU A 72 0.22 -8.59 -27.26
CA LEU A 72 1.65 -8.33 -27.17
C LEU A 72 2.42 -9.24 -28.13
N LYS A 73 2.96 -8.64 -29.19
CA LYS A 73 3.84 -9.31 -30.16
C LYS A 73 5.26 -8.78 -29.97
N VAL A 74 6.10 -9.56 -29.29
CA VAL A 74 7.51 -9.27 -29.08
C VAL A 74 8.33 -10.41 -29.68
N GLU A 75 9.36 -10.07 -30.45
CA GLU A 75 10.28 -11.01 -31.06
C GLU A 75 11.65 -10.96 -30.37
N GLY A 76 12.38 -12.09 -30.37
CA GLY A 76 13.71 -12.20 -29.79
C GLY A 76 13.93 -13.54 -29.08
N TRP A 77 14.97 -13.61 -28.25
CA TRP A 77 15.19 -14.79 -27.40
C TRP A 77 14.18 -14.84 -26.24
N ALA A 78 13.92 -16.04 -25.71
CA ALA A 78 12.84 -16.28 -24.75
C ALA A 78 12.84 -15.34 -23.52
N GLY A 79 14.01 -15.03 -22.96
CA GLY A 79 14.11 -14.14 -21.80
C GLY A 79 13.79 -12.68 -22.13
N PHE A 80 14.14 -12.22 -23.33
CA PHE A 80 13.75 -10.89 -23.80
C PHE A 80 12.25 -10.80 -24.05
N ILE A 81 11.66 -11.80 -24.71
CA ILE A 81 10.21 -11.88 -24.94
C ILE A 81 9.47 -11.80 -23.60
N LEU A 82 9.87 -12.60 -22.61
CA LEU A 82 9.24 -12.60 -21.30
C LEU A 82 9.36 -11.23 -20.60
N LYS A 83 10.56 -10.66 -20.54
CA LYS A 83 10.81 -9.35 -19.92
C LYS A 83 9.93 -8.26 -20.53
N GLU A 84 9.89 -8.20 -21.86
CA GLU A 84 9.16 -7.16 -22.59
C GLU A 84 7.65 -7.36 -22.51
N ASN A 85 7.16 -8.60 -22.53
CA ASN A 85 5.75 -8.89 -22.29
C ASN A 85 5.32 -8.46 -20.88
N LEU A 86 6.10 -8.79 -19.85
CA LEU A 86 5.82 -8.34 -18.48
C LEU A 86 5.86 -6.81 -18.35
N ARG A 87 6.79 -6.14 -19.05
CA ARG A 87 6.88 -4.68 -19.11
C ARG A 87 5.64 -4.08 -19.78
N GLY A 88 5.22 -4.62 -20.92
CA GLY A 88 4.02 -4.21 -21.64
C GLY A 88 2.76 -4.37 -20.79
N MET A 89 2.58 -5.56 -20.19
CA MET A 89 1.47 -5.83 -19.27
C MET A 89 1.44 -4.88 -18.09
N LYS A 90 2.59 -4.58 -17.47
CA LYS A 90 2.67 -3.60 -16.39
C LYS A 90 2.13 -2.24 -16.82
N CYS A 91 2.44 -1.78 -18.04
CA CYS A 91 1.92 -0.50 -18.55
C CYS A 91 0.40 -0.56 -18.77
N LYS A 92 -0.11 -1.62 -19.39
CA LYS A 92 -1.55 -1.83 -19.63
C LYS A 92 -2.34 -1.90 -18.33
N LEU A 93 -1.86 -2.68 -17.35
CA LEU A 93 -2.48 -2.80 -16.03
C LEU A 93 -2.52 -1.48 -15.26
N LYS A 94 -1.51 -0.62 -15.40
CA LYS A 94 -1.51 0.70 -14.77
C LYS A 94 -2.62 1.60 -15.33
N VAL A 95 -2.82 1.58 -16.65
CA VAL A 95 -3.89 2.35 -17.31
C VAL A 95 -5.24 1.82 -16.87
N TRP A 96 -5.46 0.51 -17.02
CA TRP A 96 -6.70 -0.14 -16.62
C TRP A 96 -7.04 0.07 -15.14
N ASN A 97 -6.05 -0.04 -14.23
CA ASN A 97 -6.28 0.23 -12.82
C ASN A 97 -6.73 1.68 -12.57
N LYS A 98 -6.17 2.65 -13.30
CA LYS A 98 -6.59 4.05 -13.18
C LYS A 98 -8.00 4.27 -13.72
N GLU A 99 -8.38 3.58 -14.79
CA GLU A 99 -9.72 3.70 -15.39
C GLU A 99 -10.80 3.07 -14.50
N VAL A 100 -10.54 1.87 -13.97
CA VAL A 100 -11.53 1.13 -13.17
C VAL A 100 -11.57 1.62 -11.71
N PHE A 101 -10.40 1.79 -11.09
CA PHE A 101 -10.33 2.09 -9.66
C PHE A 101 -10.00 3.55 -9.36
N GLY A 102 -9.50 4.33 -10.33
CA GLY A 102 -9.00 5.67 -10.08
C GLY A 102 -7.77 5.69 -9.18
N ASP A 103 -7.66 6.71 -8.33
CA ASP A 103 -6.62 6.78 -7.30
C ASP A 103 -7.07 6.04 -6.03
N LEU A 104 -6.70 4.76 -5.95
CA LEU A 104 -6.97 3.92 -4.78
C LEU A 104 -6.35 4.48 -3.49
N ASN A 105 -5.16 5.08 -3.55
CA ASN A 105 -4.51 5.62 -2.35
C ASN A 105 -5.29 6.83 -1.82
N LYS A 106 -5.78 7.70 -2.71
CA LYS A 106 -6.65 8.80 -2.34
C LYS A 106 -7.94 8.29 -1.68
N LYS A 107 -8.62 7.32 -2.30
CA LYS A 107 -9.85 6.72 -1.73
C LYS A 107 -9.61 6.09 -0.35
N ILE A 108 -8.52 5.34 -0.17
CA ILE A 108 -8.15 4.75 1.12
C ILE A 108 -7.90 5.84 2.18
N ASN A 109 -7.19 6.91 1.82
CA ASN A 109 -6.91 8.00 2.74
C ASN A 109 -8.18 8.80 3.11
N GLU A 110 -9.09 9.00 2.16
CA GLU A 110 -10.38 9.62 2.41
C GLU A 110 -11.22 8.76 3.37
N ALA A 111 -11.31 7.45 3.11
CA ALA A 111 -12.00 6.52 4.00
C ALA A 111 -11.42 6.55 5.43
N ARG A 112 -10.08 6.52 5.56
CA ARG A 112 -9.40 6.63 6.86
C ARG A 112 -9.73 7.94 7.59
N LYS A 113 -9.73 9.08 6.88
CA LYS A 113 -10.12 10.38 7.47
C LYS A 113 -11.57 10.37 7.95
N GLN A 114 -12.48 9.72 7.21
CA GLN A 114 -13.87 9.60 7.64
C GLN A 114 -14.00 8.76 8.90
N VAL A 115 -13.29 7.64 9.00
CA VAL A 115 -13.26 6.81 10.22
C VAL A 115 -12.77 7.64 11.40
N THR A 116 -11.62 8.29 11.29
CA THR A 116 -11.09 9.14 12.38
C THR A 116 -12.06 10.25 12.79
N ARG A 117 -12.74 10.89 11.83
CA ARG A 117 -13.74 11.92 12.13
C ARG A 117 -14.93 11.36 12.93
N LEU A 118 -15.38 10.15 12.60
CA LEU A 118 -16.47 9.49 13.30
C LEU A 118 -16.06 9.05 14.71
N ASP A 119 -14.83 8.55 14.87
CA ASP A 119 -14.28 8.18 16.18
C ASP A 119 -14.22 9.39 17.11
N CYS A 120 -13.66 10.52 16.66
CA CYS A 120 -13.62 11.75 17.46
C CYS A 120 -15.02 12.23 17.86
N LYS A 121 -16.00 12.16 16.95
CA LYS A 121 -17.39 12.51 17.27
C LYS A 121 -17.99 11.61 18.34
N GLY A 122 -17.67 10.31 18.31
CA GLY A 122 -18.13 9.35 19.31
C GLY A 122 -17.48 9.56 20.68
N GLU A 123 -16.23 10.03 20.72
CA GLU A 123 -15.54 10.40 21.96
C GLU A 123 -16.09 11.71 22.57
N ASP A 124 -16.42 12.70 21.74
CA ASP A 124 -16.95 14.00 22.18
C ASP A 124 -18.43 13.94 22.58
N SER A 125 -19.20 13.05 21.94
CA SER A 125 -20.62 12.85 22.26
C SER A 125 -20.70 11.84 23.40
N GLY A 126 -20.71 12.32 24.65
CA GLY A 126 -20.95 11.45 25.81
C GLY A 126 -22.21 10.61 25.59
N LEU A 127 -22.20 9.35 26.05
CA LEU A 127 -23.36 8.46 26.01
C LEU A 127 -24.53 9.20 26.69
N THR A 128 -25.50 9.66 25.90
CA THR A 128 -26.76 10.15 26.44
C THR A 128 -27.40 8.99 27.18
N MET A 129 -27.55 9.11 28.49
CA MET A 129 -28.33 8.15 29.28
C MET A 129 -29.78 8.25 28.81
N GLU A 130 -30.27 7.17 28.18
CA GLU A 130 -31.70 6.90 28.09
C GLU A 130 -32.27 6.58 29.48
#